data_AF-A0A7W5DPD2-F1
#
_entry.id   AF-A0A7W5DPD2-F1
#
_cell.length_a   1.000
_cell.length_b   1.000
_cell.length_c   1.000
_cell.angle_alpha   90.00
_cell.angle_beta   90.00
_cell.angle_gamma   90.00
#
_symmetry.space_group_name_H-M   'P 1'
#
loop_
_entity.id
_entity.type
_entity.pdbx_description
1 polymer ?
#
loop_
_entity_poly.entity_id
_entity_poly.type
_entity_poly.pdbx_seq_one_letter_code
_entity_poly.pdbx_strand_id
1 'polypeptide(L)'
;MARLKGTLQITGGLTNLSFYTIKGSDQVYVRTKGGPSARQMKTGKSFALVRKHQVEWGACVMFSRALKETIREVARLGDFNVSPFWNGLGKKIIALDPQHPLGERSLQLTRCADCLTGYNLNKSFPFNSIFRGALQFDPDKELMRLRVTVPRINTANDLYNVQKLPYFRLVFSFGFLANLECSLDDKDPKYFPENDITAWTTTKSLTTDWLPATGIIDGQTYEIMLDTALKEEDKKHVTFVTAAGIQFGNTSLGGSIEVVKNACCGKIVIAES
;
A
#
# COMPACT_ATOMS: atom_id res chain seq x y z
N MET A 1 -29.50 -6.85 -12.16
CA MET A 1 -30.77 -7.55 -12.41
C MET A 1 -31.38 -7.94 -11.06
N ALA A 2 -32.70 -7.89 -10.90
CA ALA A 2 -33.35 -8.34 -9.67
C ALA A 2 -33.18 -9.85 -9.48
N ARG A 3 -33.01 -10.30 -8.24
CA ARG A 3 -32.85 -11.69 -7.82
C ARG A 3 -33.73 -11.93 -6.61
N LEU A 4 -34.52 -12.99 -6.67
CA LEU A 4 -35.27 -13.49 -5.52
C LEU A 4 -34.30 -14.26 -4.60
N LYS A 5 -34.32 -13.91 -3.32
CA LYS A 5 -33.57 -14.54 -2.25
C LYS A 5 -34.59 -15.12 -1.25
N GLY A 6 -34.67 -16.44 -1.11
CA GLY A 6 -35.73 -17.06 -0.31
C GLY A 6 -37.13 -16.89 -0.92
N THR A 7 -38.17 -16.92 -0.09
CA THR A 7 -39.57 -17.02 -0.52
C THR A 7 -40.18 -15.69 -0.99
N LEU A 8 -39.80 -14.55 -0.39
CA LEU A 8 -40.38 -13.22 -0.68
C LEU A 8 -39.36 -12.07 -0.72
N GLN A 9 -38.06 -12.32 -0.54
CA GLN A 9 -37.06 -11.25 -0.49
C GLN A 9 -36.51 -10.97 -1.90
N ILE A 10 -36.61 -9.72 -2.37
CA ILE A 10 -36.05 -9.31 -3.66
C ILE A 10 -34.81 -8.45 -3.41
N THR A 11 -33.73 -8.72 -4.14
CA THR A 11 -32.51 -7.91 -4.14
C THR A 11 -32.12 -7.55 -5.58
N GLY A 12 -31.39 -6.47 -5.79
CA GLY A 12 -31.02 -5.98 -7.12
C GLY A 12 -32.03 -4.99 -7.69
N GLY A 13 -31.87 -4.67 -8.98
CA GLY A 13 -32.64 -3.62 -9.64
C GLY A 13 -33.90 -4.15 -10.32
N LEU A 14 -35.06 -3.55 -10.00
CA LEU A 14 -36.35 -3.75 -10.68
C LEU A 14 -36.82 -2.38 -11.17
N THR A 15 -36.95 -2.21 -12.49
CA THR A 15 -37.30 -0.92 -13.13
C THR A 15 -36.49 0.26 -12.56
N ASN A 16 -37.16 1.24 -11.94
CA ASN A 16 -36.58 2.43 -11.33
C ASN A 16 -36.21 2.23 -9.84
N LEU A 17 -36.36 1.02 -9.31
CA LEU A 17 -36.06 0.69 -7.92
C LEU A 17 -34.80 -0.18 -7.83
N SER A 18 -34.06 0.00 -6.74
CA SER A 18 -32.93 -0.84 -6.35
C SER A 18 -33.16 -1.33 -4.93
N PHE A 19 -33.30 -2.64 -4.78
CA PHE A 19 -33.48 -3.34 -3.52
C PHE A 19 -32.13 -3.86 -3.04
N TYR A 20 -31.71 -3.52 -1.83
CA TYR A 20 -30.43 -3.98 -1.29
C TYR A 20 -30.52 -4.22 0.22
N THR A 21 -29.63 -5.06 0.73
CA THR A 21 -29.48 -5.31 2.16
C THR A 21 -28.17 -4.68 2.63
N ILE A 22 -28.18 -4.12 3.83
CA ILE A 22 -26.95 -3.62 4.47
C ILE A 22 -26.39 -4.78 5.30
N LYS A 23 -25.07 -4.95 5.29
CA LYS A 23 -24.40 -5.99 6.08
C LYS A 23 -24.74 -5.79 7.57
N GLY A 24 -25.33 -6.80 8.21
CA GLY A 24 -25.78 -6.74 9.61
C GLY A 24 -27.23 -6.27 9.82
N SER A 25 -28.00 -6.07 8.74
CA SER A 25 -29.43 -5.72 8.82
C SER A 25 -30.28 -6.79 8.13
N ASP A 26 -31.36 -7.20 8.78
CA ASP A 26 -32.34 -8.15 8.22
C ASP A 26 -33.37 -7.49 7.30
N GLN A 27 -33.36 -6.16 7.21
CA GLN A 27 -34.27 -5.37 6.38
C GLN A 27 -33.77 -5.21 4.93
N VAL A 28 -34.72 -5.16 3.99
CA VAL A 28 -34.47 -4.78 2.59
C VAL A 28 -34.73 -3.28 2.43
N TYR A 29 -33.71 -2.55 2.01
CA TYR A 29 -33.78 -1.13 1.69
C TYR A 29 -34.12 -0.96 0.22
N VAL A 30 -35.00 0.00 -0.06
CA VAL A 30 -35.43 0.35 -1.41
C VAL A 30 -35.04 1.79 -1.69
N ARG A 31 -34.37 2.01 -2.82
CA ARG A 31 -34.10 3.36 -3.33
C ARG A 31 -34.56 3.49 -4.77
N THR A 32 -34.97 4.70 -5.16
CA THR A 32 -35.14 5.04 -6.57
C THR A 32 -33.77 5.21 -7.23
N LYS A 33 -33.65 4.75 -8.48
CA LYS A 33 -32.47 5.03 -9.30
C LYS A 33 -32.56 6.49 -9.72
N GLY A 34 -31.56 7.27 -9.34
CA GLY A 34 -31.42 8.67 -9.70
C GLY A 34 -29.98 8.98 -10.08
N GLY A 35 -29.77 10.19 -10.62
CA GLY A 35 -28.46 10.66 -11.05
C GLY A 35 -28.25 10.62 -12.57
N PRO A 36 -27.12 11.15 -13.03
CA PRO A 36 -26.80 11.21 -14.45
C PRO A 36 -26.56 9.82 -15.04
N SER A 37 -27.03 9.61 -16.26
CA SER A 37 -26.70 8.43 -17.05
C SER A 37 -25.20 8.36 -17.38
N ALA A 38 -24.70 7.16 -17.66
CA ALA A 38 -23.31 6.97 -18.08
C ALA A 38 -22.95 7.82 -19.32
N ARG A 39 -23.88 7.98 -20.27
CA ARG A 39 -23.70 8.85 -21.44
C ARG A 39 -23.58 10.32 -21.03
N GLN A 40 -24.44 10.80 -20.14
CA GLN A 40 -24.37 12.17 -19.63
C GLN A 40 -23.04 12.44 -18.91
N MET A 41 -22.54 11.50 -18.10
CA MET A 41 -21.22 11.64 -17.48
C MET A 41 -20.08 11.69 -18.52
N LYS A 42 -20.14 10.85 -19.56
CA LYS A 42 -19.10 10.77 -20.60
C LYS A 42 -19.08 11.98 -21.52
N THR A 43 -20.23 12.48 -21.96
CA THR A 43 -20.31 13.50 -23.02
C THR A 43 -20.92 14.82 -22.58
N GLY A 44 -21.62 14.86 -21.44
CA GLY A 44 -22.32 16.05 -20.97
C GLY A 44 -21.36 17.18 -20.60
N LYS A 45 -21.67 18.40 -21.04
CA LYS A 45 -20.85 19.60 -20.75
C LYS A 45 -20.75 19.89 -19.24
N SER A 46 -21.83 19.68 -18.49
CA SER A 46 -21.86 19.84 -17.02
C SER A 46 -20.90 18.90 -16.27
N PHE A 47 -20.48 17.80 -16.88
CA PHE A 47 -19.56 16.82 -16.28
C PHE A 47 -18.11 16.97 -16.76
N ALA A 48 -17.77 18.02 -17.52
CA ALA A 48 -16.41 18.23 -18.03
C ALA A 48 -15.37 18.29 -16.89
N LEU A 49 -15.68 19.02 -15.81
CA LEU A 49 -14.81 19.11 -14.64
C LEU A 49 -14.66 17.76 -13.92
N VAL A 50 -15.75 17.01 -13.78
CA VAL A 50 -15.74 15.68 -13.16
C VAL A 50 -14.85 14.72 -13.94
N ARG A 51 -14.91 14.76 -15.28
CA ARG A 51 -14.04 13.91 -16.13
C ARG A 51 -12.56 14.23 -15.93
N LYS A 52 -12.19 15.51 -15.82
CA LYS A 52 -10.81 15.92 -15.51
C LYS A 52 -10.34 15.35 -14.17
N HIS A 53 -11.17 15.44 -13.13
CA HIS A 53 -10.86 14.82 -11.84
C HIS A 53 -10.80 13.29 -11.90
N GLN A 54 -11.64 12.63 -12.71
CA GLN A 54 -11.62 11.18 -12.90
C GLN A 54 -10.33 10.69 -13.55
N VAL A 55 -9.77 11.46 -14.50
CA VAL A 55 -8.46 11.16 -15.10
C VAL A 55 -7.39 11.14 -14.02
N GLU A 56 -7.25 12.24 -13.27
CA GLU A 56 -6.29 12.35 -12.16
C GLU A 56 -6.52 11.30 -11.06
N TRP A 57 -7.76 10.89 -10.83
CA TRP A 57 -8.07 9.81 -9.89
C TRP A 57 -7.51 8.46 -10.34
N GLY A 58 -7.42 8.23 -11.66
CA GLY A 58 -6.72 7.08 -12.24
C GLY A 58 -5.27 7.01 -11.78
N ALA A 59 -4.54 8.12 -11.84
CA ALA A 59 -3.16 8.21 -11.32
C ALA A 59 -3.08 7.90 -9.83
N CYS A 60 -4.03 8.42 -9.02
CA CYS A 60 -4.06 8.17 -7.59
C CYS A 60 -4.23 6.67 -7.27
N VAL A 61 -5.09 5.98 -8.03
CA VAL A 61 -5.31 4.53 -7.89
C VAL A 61 -4.08 3.74 -8.33
N MET A 62 -3.43 4.14 -9.43
CA MET A 62 -2.18 3.53 -9.89
C MET A 62 -1.06 3.71 -8.87
N PHE A 63 -0.89 4.91 -8.32
CA PHE A 63 0.02 5.20 -7.22
C PHE A 63 -0.25 4.30 -6.01
N SER A 64 -1.50 4.23 -5.52
CA SER A 64 -1.83 3.38 -4.37
C SER A 64 -1.56 1.91 -4.65
N ARG A 65 -1.77 1.44 -5.88
CA ARG A 65 -1.49 0.06 -6.27
C ARG A 65 0.02 -0.18 -6.34
N ALA A 66 0.77 0.70 -6.99
CA ALA A 66 2.23 0.62 -7.10
C ALA A 66 2.86 0.62 -5.70
N LEU A 67 2.44 1.52 -4.80
CA LEU A 67 2.94 1.55 -3.42
C LEU A 67 2.66 0.25 -2.66
N LYS A 68 1.44 -0.28 -2.78
CA LYS A 68 1.10 -1.57 -2.17
C LYS A 68 1.99 -2.70 -2.68
N GLU A 69 2.34 -2.64 -3.95
CA GLU A 69 3.18 -3.61 -4.63
C GLU A 69 4.65 -3.49 -4.21
N THR A 70 5.18 -2.26 -4.09
CA THR A 70 6.55 -1.98 -3.62
C THR A 70 6.83 -2.59 -2.25
N ILE A 71 5.82 -2.59 -1.38
CA ILE A 71 5.92 -3.13 -0.01
C ILE A 71 5.05 -4.38 0.18
N ARG A 72 4.83 -5.19 -0.87
CA ARG A 72 3.84 -6.27 -0.90
C ARG A 72 3.85 -7.19 0.33
N GLU A 73 5.01 -7.67 0.74
CA GLU A 73 5.11 -8.61 1.87
C GLU A 73 4.78 -7.94 3.21
N VAL A 74 5.22 -6.70 3.42
CA VAL A 74 4.86 -5.92 4.62
C VAL A 74 3.40 -5.43 4.57
N ALA A 75 2.88 -5.11 3.39
CA ALA A 75 1.49 -4.67 3.16
C ALA A 75 0.46 -5.73 3.58
N ARG A 76 0.82 -7.02 3.50
CA ARG A 76 -0.01 -8.15 3.96
C ARG A 76 -0.19 -8.19 5.47
N LEU A 77 0.64 -7.46 6.23
CA LEU A 77 0.61 -7.42 7.69
C LEU A 77 -0.35 -6.36 8.25
N GLY A 78 -0.93 -5.52 7.38
CA GLY A 78 -1.84 -4.44 7.80
C GLY A 78 -3.19 -4.95 8.31
N ASP A 79 -3.79 -4.22 9.25
CA ASP A 79 -5.08 -4.58 9.88
C ASP A 79 -6.31 -3.91 9.23
N PHE A 80 -6.10 -3.07 8.21
CA PHE A 80 -7.17 -2.35 7.53
C PHE A 80 -6.87 -2.06 6.05
N ASN A 81 -7.90 -1.61 5.33
CA ASN A 81 -7.73 -1.16 3.95
C ASN A 81 -7.03 0.20 3.92
N VAL A 82 -5.74 0.19 3.56
CA VAL A 82 -4.90 1.39 3.42
C VAL A 82 -5.12 2.16 2.11
N SER A 83 -5.73 1.53 1.09
CA SER A 83 -5.89 2.13 -0.23
C SER A 83 -6.67 3.46 -0.26
N PRO A 84 -7.77 3.66 0.51
CA PRO A 84 -8.45 4.96 0.54
C PRO A 84 -7.55 6.09 1.04
N PHE A 85 -6.70 5.82 2.03
CA PHE A 85 -5.75 6.80 2.54
C PHE A 85 -4.69 7.14 1.48
N TRP A 86 -4.09 6.13 0.85
CA TRP A 86 -3.09 6.34 -0.21
C TRP A 86 -3.67 7.01 -1.46
N ASN A 87 -4.91 6.70 -1.86
CA ASN A 87 -5.58 7.44 -2.94
C ASN A 87 -5.77 8.92 -2.57
N GLY A 88 -6.16 9.21 -1.33
CA GLY A 88 -6.27 10.57 -0.82
C GLY A 88 -4.92 11.30 -0.78
N LEU A 89 -3.85 10.59 -0.41
CA LEU A 89 -2.49 11.11 -0.45
C LEU A 89 -2.04 11.40 -1.89
N GLY A 90 -2.28 10.47 -2.82
CA GLY A 90 -2.03 10.67 -4.25
C GLY A 90 -2.75 11.91 -4.78
N LYS A 91 -3.96 12.20 -4.29
CA LYS A 91 -4.69 13.41 -4.67
C LYS A 91 -4.03 14.70 -4.17
N LYS A 92 -3.37 14.66 -3.00
CA LYS A 92 -2.56 15.78 -2.50
C LYS A 92 -1.28 15.92 -3.32
N ILE A 93 -0.61 14.82 -3.65
CA ILE A 93 0.64 14.81 -4.43
C ILE A 93 0.41 15.36 -5.83
N ILE A 94 -0.61 14.89 -6.56
CA ILE A 94 -0.88 15.35 -7.93
C ILE A 94 -1.27 16.84 -7.99
N ALA A 95 -1.79 17.39 -6.89
CA ALA A 95 -2.09 18.81 -6.79
C ALA A 95 -0.82 19.69 -6.63
N LEU A 96 0.34 19.09 -6.36
CA LEU A 96 1.63 19.77 -6.28
C LEU A 96 2.27 20.01 -7.65
N ASP A 97 1.65 19.56 -8.75
CA ASP A 97 2.11 19.85 -10.11
C ASP A 97 1.72 21.30 -10.50
N PRO A 98 2.69 22.22 -10.68
CA PRO A 98 2.45 23.60 -11.05
C PRO A 98 2.40 23.80 -12.57
N GLN A 99 2.82 22.81 -13.36
CA GLN A 99 3.04 22.97 -14.79
C GLN A 99 1.76 22.72 -15.58
N HIS A 100 0.98 21.72 -15.16
CA HIS A 100 -0.15 21.24 -15.96
C HIS A 100 -1.51 21.67 -15.41
N PRO A 101 -2.49 21.92 -16.31
CA PRO A 101 -3.86 22.21 -15.91
C PRO A 101 -4.55 20.96 -15.34
N LEU A 102 -5.65 21.17 -14.61
CA LEU A 102 -6.46 20.07 -14.07
C LEU A 102 -6.88 19.09 -15.18
N GLY A 103 -6.64 17.80 -14.93
CA GLY A 103 -6.91 16.69 -15.84
C GLY A 103 -5.69 16.21 -16.63
N GLU A 104 -4.58 16.93 -16.56
CA GLU A 104 -3.33 16.68 -17.31
C GLU A 104 -2.11 16.67 -16.39
N ARG A 105 -2.31 16.76 -15.07
CA ARG A 105 -1.25 16.80 -14.07
C ARG A 105 -0.57 15.47 -13.87
N SER A 106 0.73 15.53 -13.62
CA SER A 106 1.60 14.40 -13.27
C SER A 106 1.64 14.20 -11.75
N LEU A 107 1.72 12.95 -11.31
CA LEU A 107 1.86 12.58 -9.90
C LEU A 107 3.35 12.38 -9.60
N GLN A 108 3.98 13.42 -9.03
CA GLN A 108 5.41 13.41 -8.70
C GLN A 108 5.62 13.15 -7.20
N LEU A 109 5.75 11.86 -6.84
CA LEU A 109 6.00 11.44 -5.46
C LEU A 109 7.34 11.98 -4.95
N THR A 110 8.34 12.16 -5.82
CA THR A 110 9.66 12.70 -5.43
C THR A 110 9.58 14.07 -4.77
N ARG A 111 8.54 14.86 -5.03
CA ARG A 111 8.31 16.16 -4.38
C ARG A 111 7.81 16.07 -2.94
N CYS A 112 7.46 14.86 -2.50
CA CYS A 112 6.82 14.61 -1.22
C CYS A 112 7.21 13.23 -0.68
N ALA A 113 8.42 12.72 -0.97
CA ALA A 113 8.82 11.36 -0.61
C ALA A 113 8.58 11.07 0.89
N ASP A 114 8.96 12.02 1.75
CA ASP A 114 8.81 11.94 3.20
C ASP A 114 7.36 11.81 3.70
N CYS A 115 6.34 12.08 2.87
CA CYS A 115 4.95 11.94 3.30
C CYS A 115 4.52 10.49 3.56
N LEU A 116 5.30 9.52 3.08
CA LEU A 116 5.11 8.10 3.34
C LEU A 116 5.91 7.61 4.55
N THR A 117 7.00 8.31 4.89
CA THR A 117 7.86 7.98 6.02
C THR A 117 7.05 7.96 7.31
N GLY A 118 7.13 6.85 8.03
CA GLY A 118 6.43 6.71 9.30
C GLY A 118 5.02 6.12 9.22
N TYR A 119 4.46 5.90 8.02
CA TYR A 119 3.08 5.43 7.87
C TYR A 119 2.88 4.01 8.43
N ASN A 120 2.03 3.87 9.44
CA ASN A 120 1.68 2.58 10.03
C ASN A 120 0.57 1.88 9.24
N LEU A 121 0.75 0.59 8.98
CA LEU A 121 -0.24 -0.25 8.29
C LEU A 121 -1.29 -0.84 9.26
N ASN A 122 -1.12 -0.59 10.56
CA ASN A 122 -1.95 -1.12 11.62
C ASN A 122 -2.41 0.02 12.53
N LYS A 123 -3.72 0.07 12.82
CA LYS A 123 -4.31 1.08 13.71
C LYS A 123 -4.27 0.67 15.16
N SER A 124 -4.55 -0.60 15.44
CA SER A 124 -4.71 -1.10 16.82
C SER A 124 -3.35 -1.35 17.47
N PHE A 125 -2.40 -1.85 16.69
CA PHE A 125 -1.06 -2.22 17.15
C PHE A 125 -0.02 -1.65 16.16
N PRO A 126 0.32 -0.35 16.27
CA PRO A 126 1.36 0.27 15.44
C PRO A 126 2.71 -0.44 15.61
N PHE A 127 3.52 -0.51 14.56
CA PHE A 127 4.78 -1.27 14.56
C PHE A 127 5.70 -0.90 15.74
N ASN A 128 5.93 0.40 15.94
CA ASN A 128 6.80 0.91 17.01
C ASN A 128 6.27 0.62 18.44
N SER A 129 4.99 0.27 18.59
CA SER A 129 4.44 -0.14 19.89
C SER A 129 4.73 -1.62 20.21
N ILE A 130 4.87 -2.43 19.15
CA ILE A 130 5.10 -3.88 19.21
C ILE A 130 6.59 -4.20 19.21
N PHE A 131 7.37 -3.53 18.35
CA PHE A 131 8.81 -3.69 18.26
C PHE A 131 9.49 -2.34 18.54
N ARG A 132 10.23 -2.28 19.64
CA ARG A 132 10.93 -1.07 20.13
C ARG A 132 12.44 -1.12 19.91
N GLY A 133 12.94 -2.22 19.33
CA GLY A 133 14.34 -2.32 18.93
C GLY A 133 14.69 -1.25 17.90
N ALA A 134 15.88 -0.67 18.04
CA ALA A 134 16.39 0.41 17.19
C ALA A 134 16.89 -0.12 15.84
N LEU A 135 15.97 -0.58 14.98
CA LEU A 135 16.31 -0.99 13.61
C LEU A 135 16.93 0.17 12.84
N GLN A 136 18.05 -0.11 12.18
CA GLN A 136 18.73 0.84 11.31
C GLN A 136 18.56 0.41 9.86
N PHE A 137 18.26 1.36 9.00
CA PHE A 137 18.04 1.18 7.57
C PHE A 137 18.97 2.13 6.83
N ASP A 138 19.84 1.59 6.00
CA ASP A 138 20.85 2.31 5.23
C ASP A 138 20.63 1.99 3.73
N PRO A 139 19.68 2.71 3.09
CA PRO A 139 19.43 2.59 1.66
C PRO A 139 20.56 3.24 0.85
N ASP A 140 21.02 2.52 -0.17
CA ASP A 140 22.07 2.90 -1.09
C ASP A 140 21.48 2.87 -2.50
N LYS A 141 21.12 4.07 -3.00
CA LYS A 141 20.48 4.27 -4.30
C LYS A 141 21.42 3.99 -5.46
N GLU A 142 22.73 4.13 -5.24
CA GLU A 142 23.74 3.86 -6.25
C GLU A 142 23.85 2.38 -6.53
N LEU A 143 23.90 1.58 -5.46
CA LEU A 143 23.99 0.12 -5.55
C LEU A 143 22.63 -0.58 -5.59
N MET A 144 21.53 0.17 -5.57
CA MET A 144 20.16 -0.37 -5.51
C MET A 144 20.00 -1.38 -4.36
N ARG A 145 20.60 -1.04 -3.21
CA ARG A 145 20.76 -1.93 -2.07
C ARG A 145 20.20 -1.29 -0.81
N LEU A 146 19.64 -2.08 0.08
CA LEU A 146 19.33 -1.71 1.44
C LEU A 146 20.13 -2.58 2.40
N ARG A 147 20.88 -1.94 3.31
CA ARG A 147 21.42 -2.61 4.49
C ARG A 147 20.48 -2.39 5.67
N VAL A 148 20.12 -3.48 6.33
CA VAL A 148 19.29 -3.47 7.55
C VAL A 148 20.14 -3.99 8.70
N THR A 149 20.37 -3.17 9.71
CA THR A 149 21.05 -3.58 10.94
C THR A 149 20.02 -3.72 12.06
N VAL A 150 19.86 -4.96 12.51
CA VAL A 150 19.05 -5.33 13.67
C VAL A 150 20.01 -5.39 14.86
N PRO A 151 19.97 -4.43 15.80
CA PRO A 151 20.81 -4.51 16.99
C PRO A 151 20.40 -5.70 17.86
N ARG A 152 21.20 -5.99 18.88
CA ARG A 152 20.84 -6.96 19.93
C ARG A 152 19.42 -6.69 20.43
N ILE A 153 18.58 -7.71 20.45
CA ILE A 153 17.19 -7.64 20.93
C ILE A 153 17.12 -8.26 22.32
N ASN A 154 16.67 -7.49 23.30
CA ASN A 154 16.19 -8.03 24.58
C ASN A 154 14.67 -8.09 24.53
N THR A 155 14.10 -9.28 24.31
CA THR A 155 12.65 -9.39 24.04
C THR A 155 11.78 -8.97 25.24
N ALA A 156 12.33 -8.89 26.45
CA ALA A 156 11.62 -8.37 27.62
C ALA A 156 11.33 -6.86 27.51
N ASN A 157 12.20 -6.11 26.82
CA ASN A 157 12.12 -4.65 26.70
C ASN A 157 11.70 -4.21 25.29
N ASP A 158 12.19 -4.92 24.28
CA ASP A 158 12.12 -4.50 22.87
C ASP A 158 10.90 -5.09 22.14
N LEU A 159 10.23 -6.09 22.73
CA LEU A 159 9.12 -6.81 22.09
C LEU A 159 7.89 -6.83 22.99
N TYR A 160 6.80 -6.22 22.52
CA TYR A 160 5.49 -6.34 23.16
C TYR A 160 4.66 -7.42 22.47
N ASN A 161 4.74 -8.64 23.01
CA ASN A 161 4.07 -9.82 22.49
C ASN A 161 2.67 -10.01 23.11
N VAL A 162 1.67 -9.34 22.53
CA VAL A 162 0.28 -9.29 23.03
C VAL A 162 -0.32 -10.69 23.26
N GLN A 163 -0.06 -11.62 22.34
CA GLN A 163 -0.64 -12.96 22.35
C GLN A 163 0.26 -14.01 23.02
N LYS A 164 1.41 -13.59 23.57
CA LYS A 164 2.40 -14.46 24.23
C LYS A 164 2.83 -15.66 23.36
N LEU A 165 3.00 -15.41 22.06
CA LEU A 165 3.37 -16.43 21.08
C LEU A 165 4.87 -16.77 21.17
N PRO A 166 5.29 -18.03 20.97
CA PRO A 166 6.66 -18.46 21.25
C PRO A 166 7.69 -17.92 20.26
N TYR A 167 7.27 -17.53 19.04
CA TYR A 167 8.18 -17.10 17.98
C TYR A 167 7.75 -15.80 17.34
N PHE A 168 8.72 -15.06 16.82
CA PHE A 168 8.49 -13.95 15.91
C PHE A 168 9.53 -13.95 14.79
N ARG A 169 9.26 -13.23 13.71
CA ARG A 169 10.24 -12.95 12.65
C ARG A 169 10.02 -11.56 12.09
N LEU A 170 11.07 -10.98 11.53
CA LEU A 170 11.04 -9.67 10.89
C LEU A 170 10.86 -9.83 9.38
N VAL A 171 10.13 -8.89 8.79
CA VAL A 171 9.87 -8.83 7.35
C VAL A 171 10.28 -7.45 6.88
N PHE A 172 11.13 -7.39 5.87
CA PHE A 172 11.60 -6.15 5.27
C PHE A 172 11.24 -6.13 3.79
N SER A 173 10.85 -4.97 3.29
CA SER A 173 10.67 -4.71 1.87
C SER A 173 11.46 -3.47 1.48
N PHE A 174 12.15 -3.55 0.36
CA PHE A 174 12.86 -2.45 -0.28
C PHE A 174 12.47 -2.39 -1.75
N GLY A 175 12.30 -1.20 -2.28
CA GLY A 175 11.89 -1.02 -3.66
C GLY A 175 11.82 0.45 -4.02
N PHE A 176 11.43 0.74 -5.25
CA PHE A 176 11.14 2.11 -5.68
C PHE A 176 9.78 2.22 -6.36
N LEU A 177 9.24 3.43 -6.38
CA LEU A 177 8.11 3.82 -7.20
C LEU A 177 8.55 4.91 -8.17
N ALA A 178 8.15 4.80 -9.43
CA ALA A 178 8.30 5.88 -10.38
C ALA A 178 7.24 6.97 -10.16
N ASN A 179 7.59 8.22 -10.45
CA ASN A 179 6.62 9.26 -10.72
C ASN A 179 5.70 8.84 -11.88
N LEU A 180 4.49 9.38 -11.93
CA LEU A 180 3.54 9.10 -13.00
C LEU A 180 3.30 10.35 -13.84
N GLU A 181 3.58 10.26 -15.13
CA GLU A 181 3.34 11.33 -16.09
C GLU A 181 2.00 11.12 -16.80
N CYS A 182 1.29 12.21 -17.09
CA CYS A 182 0.03 12.15 -17.83
C CYS A 182 0.32 12.09 -19.34
N SER A 183 -0.20 11.08 -20.04
CA SER A 183 -0.23 11.05 -21.51
C SER A 183 -1.46 11.79 -22.02
N LEU A 184 -1.25 12.63 -23.04
CA LEU A 184 -2.33 13.25 -23.80
C LEU A 184 -2.76 12.40 -25.01
N ASP A 185 -2.06 11.29 -25.28
CA ASP A 185 -2.42 10.39 -26.38
C ASP A 185 -3.63 9.52 -26.03
N ASP A 186 -4.63 9.56 -26.91
CA ASP A 186 -5.92 8.87 -26.72
C ASP A 186 -5.88 7.35 -26.92
N LYS A 187 -4.71 6.78 -27.26
CA LYS A 187 -4.58 5.36 -27.66
C LYS A 187 -4.21 4.40 -26.52
N ASP A 188 -3.83 4.90 -25.35
CA ASP A 188 -3.17 4.11 -24.29
C ASP A 188 -3.56 4.53 -22.85
N PRO A 189 -3.10 3.85 -21.77
CA PRO A 189 -3.33 4.32 -20.41
C PRO A 189 -2.86 5.77 -20.24
N LYS A 190 -3.74 6.62 -19.70
CA LYS A 190 -3.48 8.05 -19.49
C LYS A 190 -2.32 8.38 -18.57
N TYR A 191 -1.78 7.40 -17.83
CA TYR A 191 -0.59 7.60 -17.02
C TYR A 191 0.40 6.47 -17.19
N PHE A 192 1.67 6.83 -17.20
CA PHE A 192 2.82 5.94 -17.37
C PHE A 192 3.97 6.40 -16.44
N PRO A 193 4.98 5.56 -16.17
CA PRO A 193 6.16 5.98 -15.42
C PRO A 193 6.80 7.20 -16.10
N GLU A 194 7.22 8.20 -15.33
CA GLU A 194 8.01 9.32 -15.86
C GLU A 194 9.36 8.80 -16.38
N ASN A 195 9.81 9.34 -17.52
CA ASN A 195 11.02 8.92 -18.24
C ASN A 195 10.95 7.48 -18.83
N ASP A 196 12.06 6.98 -19.39
CA ASP A 196 12.19 5.62 -19.97
C ASP A 196 12.11 4.47 -18.92
N ILE A 197 11.49 4.72 -17.76
CA ILE A 197 11.35 3.72 -16.70
C ILE A 197 10.34 2.67 -17.15
N THR A 198 10.80 1.43 -17.31
CA THR A 198 9.96 0.32 -17.84
C THR A 198 8.94 -0.23 -16.84
N ALA A 199 9.12 0.03 -15.54
CA ALA A 199 8.26 -0.48 -14.48
C ALA A 199 7.79 0.63 -13.51
N TRP A 200 6.49 0.69 -13.21
CA TRP A 200 5.95 1.62 -12.20
C TRP A 200 6.54 1.42 -10.80
N THR A 201 7.02 0.21 -10.51
CA THR A 201 7.66 -0.13 -9.25
C THR A 201 8.51 -1.40 -9.40
N THR A 202 9.52 -1.52 -8.55
CA THR A 202 10.22 -2.78 -8.27
C THR A 202 10.23 -3.03 -6.77
N THR A 203 10.43 -4.28 -6.37
CA THR A 203 10.50 -4.67 -4.97
C THR A 203 11.35 -5.91 -4.76
N LYS A 204 12.09 -5.91 -3.65
CA LYS A 204 12.68 -7.10 -3.07
C LYS A 204 12.33 -7.13 -1.59
N SER A 205 12.01 -8.32 -1.08
CA SER A 205 11.67 -8.50 0.31
C SER A 205 12.54 -9.59 0.94
N LEU A 206 12.84 -9.43 2.22
CA LEU A 206 13.58 -10.38 3.04
C LEU A 206 12.73 -10.69 4.27
N THR A 207 12.61 -11.97 4.59
CA THR A 207 11.99 -12.42 5.84
C THR A 207 13.04 -13.18 6.61
N THR A 208 13.23 -12.84 7.89
CA THR A 208 14.20 -13.53 8.74
C THR A 208 13.70 -14.93 9.10
N ASP A 209 14.61 -15.76 9.60
CA ASP A 209 14.22 -16.98 10.30
C ASP A 209 13.38 -16.66 11.54
N TRP A 210 12.70 -17.68 12.05
CA TRP A 210 11.95 -17.60 13.30
C TRP A 210 12.91 -17.41 14.48
N LEU A 211 12.66 -16.36 15.25
CA LEU A 211 13.40 -16.01 16.46
C LEU A 211 12.53 -16.33 17.69
N PRO A 212 13.13 -16.76 18.82
CA PRO A 212 12.39 -16.97 20.05
C PRO A 212 11.86 -15.64 20.59
N ALA A 213 10.59 -15.59 20.99
CA ALA A 213 9.98 -14.38 21.57
C ALA A 213 10.40 -14.13 23.03
N THR A 214 11.22 -14.99 23.61
CA THR A 214 11.75 -14.89 24.96
C THR A 214 13.27 -15.04 24.96
N GLY A 215 13.97 -14.05 25.51
CA GLY A 215 15.42 -14.09 25.74
C GLY A 215 16.17 -12.94 25.08
N ILE A 216 17.45 -13.17 24.84
CA ILE A 216 18.35 -12.24 24.18
C ILE A 216 18.70 -12.81 22.82
N ILE A 217 18.56 -12.01 21.78
CA ILE A 217 18.95 -12.34 20.42
C ILE A 217 20.10 -11.42 20.03
N ASP A 218 21.17 -12.00 19.50
CA ASP A 218 22.33 -11.24 19.05
C ASP A 218 22.01 -10.37 17.84
N GLY A 219 22.79 -9.31 17.67
CA GLY A 219 22.63 -8.40 16.54
C GLY A 219 22.88 -9.09 15.20
N GLN A 220 22.10 -8.72 14.19
CA GLN A 220 22.14 -9.29 12.85
C GLN A 220 22.14 -8.18 11.81
N THR A 221 22.77 -8.43 10.67
CA THR A 221 22.74 -7.52 9.52
C THR A 221 22.27 -8.27 8.30
N TYR A 222 21.40 -7.63 7.52
CA TYR A 222 20.86 -8.15 6.29
C TYR A 222 21.10 -7.17 5.15
N GLU A 223 21.27 -7.70 3.94
CA GLU A 223 21.33 -6.89 2.73
C GLU A 223 20.23 -7.34 1.76
N ILE A 224 19.55 -6.36 1.17
CA ILE A 224 18.50 -6.55 0.17
C ILE A 224 18.94 -5.81 -1.09
N MET A 225 19.10 -6.51 -2.21
CA MET A 225 19.45 -5.91 -3.50
C MET A 225 18.28 -6.03 -4.46
N LEU A 226 17.98 -4.94 -5.17
CA LEU A 226 16.99 -4.95 -6.24
C LEU A 226 17.59 -5.62 -7.48
N ASP A 227 16.80 -6.46 -8.14
CA ASP A 227 17.26 -7.20 -9.33
C ASP A 227 17.28 -6.31 -10.60
N THR A 228 16.94 -5.03 -10.47
CA THR A 228 16.79 -4.07 -11.57
C THR A 228 17.76 -2.91 -11.38
N ALA A 229 18.56 -2.62 -12.41
CA ALA A 229 19.34 -1.40 -12.47
C ALA A 229 18.50 -0.25 -13.03
N LEU A 230 18.60 0.93 -12.42
CA LEU A 230 18.10 2.18 -12.97
C LEU A 230 19.27 2.93 -13.60
N LYS A 231 19.02 3.65 -14.71
CA LYS A 231 20.00 4.61 -15.22
C LYS A 231 20.13 5.76 -14.20
N GLU A 232 21.30 6.40 -14.16
CA GLU A 232 21.52 7.55 -13.27
C GLU A 232 20.47 8.66 -13.44
N GLU A 233 20.08 8.91 -14.68
CA GLU A 233 19.07 9.92 -15.01
C GLU A 233 17.67 9.56 -14.51
N ASP A 234 17.35 8.27 -14.36
CA ASP A 234 16.05 7.79 -13.88
C ASP A 234 15.92 7.88 -12.35
N LYS A 235 17.04 7.83 -11.62
CA LYS A 235 17.03 7.83 -10.15
C LYS A 235 16.33 9.06 -9.55
N LYS A 236 16.40 10.22 -10.22
CA LYS A 236 15.72 11.46 -9.80
C LYS A 236 14.19 11.43 -10.00
N HIS A 237 13.67 10.44 -10.70
CA HIS A 237 12.25 10.26 -11.02
C HIS A 237 11.59 9.13 -10.22
N VAL A 238 12.33 8.52 -9.29
CA VAL A 238 11.81 7.47 -8.42
C VAL A 238 11.91 7.86 -6.96
N THR A 239 11.05 7.26 -6.14
CA THR A 239 11.15 7.31 -4.68
C THR A 239 11.41 5.91 -4.16
N PHE A 240 12.54 5.74 -3.47
CA PHE A 240 12.85 4.50 -2.76
C PHE A 240 12.00 4.40 -1.52
N VAL A 241 11.43 3.22 -1.27
CA VAL A 241 10.57 2.94 -0.13
C VAL A 241 11.07 1.71 0.59
N THR A 242 11.34 1.89 1.87
CA THR A 242 11.68 0.82 2.80
C THR A 242 10.53 0.62 3.77
N ALA A 243 10.09 -0.62 3.95
CA ALA A 243 9.10 -0.99 4.93
C ALA A 243 9.60 -2.14 5.81
N ALA A 244 9.14 -2.14 7.06
CA ALA A 244 9.47 -3.16 8.04
C ALA A 244 8.19 -3.68 8.69
N GLY A 245 8.21 -4.94 9.07
CA GLY A 245 7.12 -5.64 9.69
C GLY A 245 7.59 -6.75 10.61
N ILE A 246 6.67 -7.20 11.45
CA ILE A 246 6.88 -8.29 12.40
C ILE A 246 5.68 -9.24 12.31
N GLN A 247 5.97 -10.53 12.30
CA GLN A 247 4.99 -11.61 12.36
C GLN A 247 5.28 -12.48 13.57
N PHE A 248 4.24 -12.89 14.28
CA PHE A 248 4.34 -13.88 15.35
C PHE A 248 3.88 -15.26 14.87
N GLY A 249 4.48 -16.30 15.44
CA GLY A 249 4.25 -17.67 15.05
C GLY A 249 4.12 -18.61 16.24
N ASN A 250 3.52 -19.77 15.96
CA ASN A 250 3.37 -20.86 16.92
C ASN A 250 3.71 -22.19 16.25
N THR A 251 4.04 -23.19 17.04
CA THR A 251 4.27 -24.55 16.56
C THR A 251 2.94 -25.19 16.14
N SER A 252 2.92 -25.69 14.91
CA SER A 252 1.84 -26.52 14.39
C SER A 252 1.89 -27.91 15.01
N LEU A 253 0.82 -28.70 14.81
CA LEU A 253 0.78 -30.12 15.20
C LEU A 253 1.90 -30.96 14.56
N GLY A 254 2.42 -30.54 13.40
CA GLY A 254 3.52 -31.20 12.69
C GLY A 254 4.92 -30.74 13.11
N GLY A 255 5.03 -29.87 14.12
CA GLY A 255 6.31 -29.36 14.63
C GLY A 255 6.92 -28.20 13.82
N SER A 256 6.32 -27.81 12.70
CA SER A 256 6.71 -26.61 11.95
C SER A 256 6.19 -25.34 12.63
N ILE A 257 6.94 -24.23 12.53
CA ILE A 257 6.46 -22.93 13.04
C ILE A 257 5.63 -22.25 11.94
N GLU A 258 4.39 -21.90 12.29
CA GLU A 258 3.42 -21.27 11.38
C GLU A 258 3.02 -19.87 11.87
N VAL A 259 2.70 -18.99 10.92
CA VAL A 259 2.23 -17.63 11.21
C VAL A 259 0.85 -17.67 11.87
N VAL A 260 0.70 -16.98 13.01
CA VAL A 260 -0.61 -16.80 13.64
C VAL A 260 -1.34 -15.65 12.98
N LYS A 261 -2.55 -15.93 12.48
CA LYS A 261 -3.37 -14.93 11.78
C LYS A 261 -3.64 -13.71 12.66
N ASN A 262 -3.51 -12.52 12.07
CA ASN A 262 -3.68 -11.22 12.74
C ASN A 262 -2.68 -10.95 13.88
N ALA A 263 -1.67 -11.79 14.10
CA ALA A 263 -0.57 -11.53 15.03
C ALA A 263 0.63 -10.95 14.25
N CYS A 264 0.43 -9.78 13.67
CA CYS A 264 1.45 -9.10 12.87
C CYS A 264 1.18 -7.59 12.78
N CYS A 265 2.21 -6.84 12.44
CA CYS A 265 2.08 -5.43 12.08
C CYS A 265 3.21 -4.98 11.16
N GLY A 266 3.00 -3.87 10.45
CA GLY A 266 3.98 -3.30 9.53
C GLY A 266 3.90 -1.78 9.42
N LYS A 267 4.97 -1.19 8.88
CA LYS A 267 5.16 0.25 8.76
C LYS A 267 6.09 0.58 7.59
N ILE A 268 5.82 1.68 6.90
CA ILE A 268 6.79 2.32 6.00
C ILE A 268 7.78 3.10 6.87
N VAL A 269 9.05 2.69 6.86
CA VAL A 269 10.07 3.24 7.76
C VAL A 269 10.79 4.43 7.14
N ILE A 270 11.10 4.37 5.85
CA ILE A 270 11.80 5.40 5.09
C ILE A 270 11.17 5.45 3.70
N ALA A 271 10.93 6.66 3.21
CA ALA A 271 10.66 6.93 1.81
C ALA A 271 11.45 8.18 1.38
N GLU A 272 12.31 8.04 0.39
CA GLU A 272 13.23 9.10 -0.05
C GLU A 272 13.40 9.11 -1.57
N SER A 273 13.46 10.32 -2.14
CA SER A 273 13.75 10.58 -3.56
C SER A 273 15.24 10.66 -3.78
#